data_AF-A0A815K150-F1
#
_entry.id   AF-A0A815K150-F1
#
_cell.length_a   1.000
_cell.length_b   1.000
_cell.length_c   1.000
_cell.angle_alpha   90.00
_cell.angle_beta   90.00
_cell.angle_gamma   90.00
#
_symmetry.space_group_name_H-M   'P 1'
#
loop_
_entity.id
_entity.type
_entity.pdbx_description
1 polymer ?
#
loop_
_entity_poly.entity_id
_entity_poly.type
_entity_poly.pdbx_seq_one_letter_code
_entity_poly.pdbx_strand_id
1 'polypeptide(L)'
;MEIHNNNNVVRKEIQETRLQEIVTMSVSTVDSNHSAVIVPADTKKKKQQQRQRQKEYSRRRQQYVALGHTRFEWIQLIATLTVPIAIGIFTVLNSFQQMNQSKNQFNVQLRIAAENRQKDLLIASENRRKDLDIAAENRKKDLKIAEVQVHIAKDNRLKDLRIAAENRKKDLRIAAENREKDLKIAELQIHIAKDNRQNDIRIANETRSKDLHIAAENRRKDIEIAAENRRKDMKIAEVQIDIAEENRANAVRLANETRSNDLLIASENRRKDIDIAEENRRKDLKIAELQIKIADENRQNDIRISNQTRQNDLLIASENRRKDIEIAEENRRKDFKIAEENRRKDREVVEDQQKHSVATEYYTFLSELLLKEGVRLNNTNHEAARFVARFKTLIAFRQLNPKRKTLLFKSLYEGKLAGRLDGDMVIDLSSADLTGIDFASPRDHIVLTPPSFH
;
A
#
# COMPACT_ATOMS: atom_id res chain seq x y z
N MET A 1 0.69 -4.55 30.75
CA MET A 1 -0.72 -4.17 30.58
C MET A 1 -1.27 -5.00 29.44
N GLU A 2 -2.27 -5.82 29.73
CA GLU A 2 -2.85 -6.77 28.78
C GLU A 2 -3.70 -6.08 27.72
N ILE A 3 -3.67 -6.60 26.49
CA ILE A 3 -4.87 -6.66 25.66
C ILE A 3 -4.98 -8.09 25.13
N HIS A 4 -5.92 -8.83 25.68
CA HIS A 4 -6.38 -10.13 25.23
C HIS A 4 -7.53 -9.95 24.22
N ASN A 5 -7.85 -11.00 23.45
CA ASN A 5 -9.09 -11.17 22.67
C ASN A 5 -9.45 -10.11 21.60
N ASN A 6 -9.33 -10.50 20.33
CA ASN A 6 -10.51 -10.80 19.52
C ASN A 6 -10.14 -11.42 18.15
N ASN A 7 -10.37 -12.72 18.00
CA ASN A 7 -10.51 -13.37 16.68
C ASN A 7 -11.45 -14.58 16.82
N ASN A 8 -12.72 -14.28 17.08
CA ASN A 8 -13.76 -15.29 17.34
C ASN A 8 -15.04 -15.01 16.52
N VAL A 9 -14.89 -14.54 15.27
CA VAL A 9 -16.01 -14.22 14.35
C VAL A 9 -15.65 -14.52 12.88
N VAL A 10 -15.49 -15.80 12.50
CA VAL A 10 -15.97 -16.39 11.21
C VAL A 10 -16.13 -17.93 11.38
N ARG A 11 -16.91 -18.36 12.37
CA ARG A 11 -17.33 -19.76 12.55
C ARG A 11 -18.79 -19.82 13.00
N LYS A 12 -19.70 -19.54 12.06
CA LYS A 12 -21.13 -19.85 12.13
C LYS A 12 -21.69 -19.81 10.70
N GLU A 13 -22.69 -20.66 10.45
CA GLU A 13 -23.24 -20.99 9.12
C GLU A 13 -22.20 -21.73 8.25
N ILE A 14 -22.38 -22.98 7.81
CA ILE A 14 -23.62 -23.76 7.59
C ILE A 14 -23.48 -25.19 8.16
N GLN A 15 -24.46 -25.62 8.95
CA GLN A 15 -24.87 -27.02 9.10
C GLN A 15 -26.40 -27.10 9.00
N GLU A 16 -26.93 -28.32 8.80
CA GLU A 16 -28.32 -28.64 8.41
C GLU A 16 -28.59 -28.29 6.92
N THR A 17 -29.14 -29.19 6.10
CA THR A 17 -30.30 -30.07 6.36
C THR A 17 -30.11 -31.50 5.81
N ARG A 18 -30.76 -32.49 6.45
CA ARG A 18 -30.96 -33.89 5.99
C ARG A 18 -32.47 -34.16 5.82
N LEU A 19 -32.84 -35.27 5.15
CA LEU A 19 -34.22 -35.80 4.93
C LEU A 19 -35.00 -35.06 3.79
N GLN A 20 -35.89 -35.68 2.99
CA GLN A 20 -36.32 -37.09 2.79
C GLN A 20 -37.04 -37.28 1.41
N GLU A 21 -37.60 -38.49 1.14
CA GLU A 21 -38.32 -39.02 -0.07
C GLU A 21 -37.42 -39.76 -1.08
N ILE A 22 -37.58 -41.05 -1.45
CA ILE A 22 -38.62 -42.12 -1.33
C ILE A 22 -39.89 -41.96 -2.19
N VAL A 23 -39.87 -42.55 -3.40
CA VAL A 23 -40.94 -43.31 -4.13
C VAL A 23 -40.22 -44.21 -5.17
N THR A 24 -39.99 -45.52 -5.00
CA THR A 24 -40.83 -46.73 -5.24
C THR A 24 -41.35 -46.99 -6.67
N MET A 25 -41.47 -48.29 -7.02
CA MET A 25 -41.86 -48.97 -8.29
C MET A 25 -40.68 -49.32 -9.23
N SER A 26 -40.24 -50.56 -9.46
CA SER A 26 -40.74 -51.96 -9.27
C SER A 26 -41.99 -52.37 -10.07
N VAL A 27 -42.06 -53.67 -10.44
CA VAL A 27 -43.11 -54.39 -11.23
C VAL A 27 -43.00 -54.21 -12.76
N SER A 28 -43.08 -55.23 -13.63
CA SER A 28 -42.90 -56.71 -13.50
C SER A 28 -42.79 -57.39 -14.89
N THR A 29 -42.10 -58.53 -14.95
CA THR A 29 -42.28 -59.55 -16.02
C THR A 29 -43.57 -60.35 -15.82
N VAL A 30 -44.38 -60.56 -16.86
CA VAL A 30 -45.35 -61.67 -16.92
C VAL A 30 -45.39 -62.23 -18.35
N ASP A 31 -45.52 -63.55 -18.43
CA ASP A 31 -45.38 -64.38 -19.62
C ASP A 31 -46.75 -64.93 -20.12
N SER A 32 -46.72 -65.56 -21.28
CA SER A 32 -47.61 -66.68 -21.69
C SER A 32 -49.07 -66.48 -22.20
N ASN A 33 -49.26 -66.95 -23.43
CA ASN A 33 -50.20 -68.01 -23.87
C ASN A 33 -51.74 -67.87 -23.97
N HIS A 34 -52.19 -68.17 -25.21
CA HIS A 34 -53.21 -69.18 -25.59
C HIS A 34 -54.72 -68.82 -25.79
N SER A 35 -55.22 -69.32 -26.93
CA SER A 35 -56.53 -69.96 -27.16
C SER A 35 -57.84 -69.16 -27.26
N ALA A 36 -58.20 -68.86 -28.52
CA ALA A 36 -59.28 -69.51 -29.28
C ALA A 36 -60.80 -69.30 -28.97
N VAL A 37 -61.56 -69.38 -30.08
CA VAL A 37 -63.02 -69.65 -30.25
C VAL A 37 -64.02 -68.55 -29.82
N ILE A 38 -64.81 -68.05 -30.78
CA ILE A 38 -66.30 -68.21 -30.90
C ILE A 38 -66.83 -67.33 -32.07
N VAL A 39 -67.75 -67.92 -32.84
CA VAL A 39 -68.51 -67.34 -33.97
C VAL A 39 -69.98 -67.38 -33.55
N PRO A 40 -70.82 -66.33 -33.79
CA PRO A 40 -71.82 -66.47 -34.87
C PRO A 40 -72.36 -65.18 -35.53
N ALA A 41 -72.95 -65.36 -36.74
CA ALA A 41 -74.18 -64.73 -37.28
C ALA A 41 -74.33 -63.18 -37.32
N ASP A 42 -74.98 -62.49 -38.28
CA ASP A 42 -75.83 -62.82 -39.45
C ASP A 42 -76.00 -61.49 -40.29
N THR A 43 -76.37 -61.37 -41.58
CA THR A 43 -76.71 -62.37 -42.61
C THR A 43 -76.70 -61.93 -44.10
N LYS A 44 -76.78 -62.94 -44.99
CA LYS A 44 -77.53 -63.00 -46.28
C LYS A 44 -77.66 -61.72 -47.15
N LYS A 45 -76.70 -61.57 -48.07
CA LYS A 45 -77.00 -61.48 -49.52
C LYS A 45 -76.09 -62.46 -50.30
N LYS A 46 -76.28 -63.77 -50.10
CA LYS A 46 -77.05 -64.66 -51.00
C LYS A 46 -76.82 -64.41 -52.50
N LYS A 47 -76.21 -65.44 -53.13
CA LYS A 47 -76.56 -66.01 -54.44
C LYS A 47 -76.49 -65.10 -55.69
N GLN A 48 -75.27 -64.96 -56.25
CA GLN A 48 -75.11 -64.94 -57.73
C GLN A 48 -73.71 -65.36 -58.22
N GLN A 49 -72.64 -65.08 -57.46
CA GLN A 49 -71.25 -65.27 -57.94
C GLN A 49 -70.66 -66.70 -57.80
N GLN A 50 -71.44 -67.69 -57.36
CA GLN A 50 -70.99 -69.09 -57.22
C GLN A 50 -71.09 -69.93 -58.51
N ARG A 51 -71.61 -69.39 -59.63
CA ARG A 51 -71.69 -70.11 -60.92
C ARG A 51 -70.48 -69.92 -61.85
N GLN A 52 -69.55 -69.01 -61.54
CA GLN A 52 -68.35 -68.79 -62.36
C GLN A 52 -67.11 -69.56 -61.87
N ARG A 53 -67.06 -69.97 -60.59
CA ARG A 53 -65.93 -70.68 -59.98
C ARG A 53 -65.75 -72.16 -60.37
N GLN A 54 -66.47 -72.67 -61.38
CA GLN A 54 -66.39 -74.07 -61.82
C GLN A 54 -65.97 -74.28 -63.29
N LYS A 55 -65.68 -73.21 -64.06
CA LYS A 55 -65.22 -73.34 -65.46
C LYS A 55 -63.78 -72.87 -65.74
N GLU A 56 -63.10 -72.29 -64.76
CA GLU A 56 -61.73 -71.78 -64.93
C GLU A 56 -60.63 -72.69 -64.33
N TYR A 57 -61.00 -73.65 -63.49
CA TYR A 57 -60.08 -74.51 -62.75
C TYR A 57 -59.42 -75.65 -63.58
N SER A 58 -59.74 -75.76 -64.87
CA SER A 58 -59.35 -76.89 -65.73
C SER A 58 -58.62 -76.52 -67.03
N ARG A 59 -58.16 -75.26 -67.20
CA ARG A 59 -57.44 -74.82 -68.43
C ARG A 59 -56.06 -74.16 -68.26
N ARG A 60 -55.55 -73.95 -67.03
CA ARG A 60 -54.22 -73.32 -66.80
C ARG A 60 -53.18 -74.25 -66.19
N ARG A 61 -53.06 -75.48 -66.72
CA ARG A 61 -52.02 -76.46 -66.33
C ARG A 61 -51.01 -76.77 -67.47
N GLN A 62 -50.85 -75.86 -68.44
CA GLN A 62 -50.03 -76.08 -69.65
C GLN A 62 -49.23 -74.85 -70.14
N GLN A 63 -48.93 -73.87 -69.28
CA GLN A 63 -47.93 -72.83 -69.59
C GLN A 63 -46.97 -72.62 -68.41
N TYR A 64 -45.99 -73.52 -68.31
CA TYR A 64 -44.82 -73.43 -67.43
C TYR A 64 -43.54 -73.56 -68.26
N VAL A 65 -43.27 -72.55 -69.10
CA VAL A 65 -41.94 -72.27 -69.69
C VAL A 65 -41.82 -70.75 -69.81
N ALA A 66 -40.61 -70.20 -69.63
CA ALA A 66 -40.26 -68.78 -69.77
C ALA A 66 -40.82 -67.80 -68.71
N LEU A 67 -40.34 -67.95 -67.46
CA LEU A 67 -39.76 -66.87 -66.64
C LEU A 67 -39.19 -67.50 -65.37
N GLY A 68 -38.04 -68.15 -65.54
CA GLY A 68 -37.38 -68.93 -64.50
C GLY A 68 -36.58 -68.06 -63.54
N HIS A 69 -37.25 -67.50 -62.53
CA HIS A 69 -36.60 -67.20 -61.26
C HIS A 69 -37.35 -67.91 -60.13
N THR A 70 -36.60 -68.67 -59.35
CA THR A 70 -37.08 -69.40 -58.18
C THR A 70 -37.61 -68.43 -57.12
N ARG A 71 -38.49 -68.92 -56.23
CA ARG A 71 -39.00 -68.10 -55.11
C ARG A 71 -37.89 -67.56 -54.20
N PHE A 72 -36.71 -68.19 -54.24
CA PHE A 72 -35.52 -67.78 -53.49
C PHE A 72 -34.91 -66.48 -54.04
N GLU A 73 -34.87 -66.32 -55.37
CA GLU A 73 -34.32 -65.10 -56.01
C GLU A 73 -35.21 -63.88 -55.78
N TRP A 74 -36.54 -64.05 -55.69
CA TRP A 74 -37.45 -62.99 -55.27
C TRP A 74 -37.25 -62.56 -53.82
N ILE A 75 -36.98 -63.51 -52.91
CA ILE A 75 -36.62 -63.19 -51.51
C ILE A 75 -35.27 -62.45 -51.47
N GLN A 76 -34.30 -62.88 -52.28
CA GLN A 76 -32.98 -62.28 -52.37
C GLN A 76 -33.04 -60.84 -52.92
N LEU A 77 -33.90 -60.57 -53.91
CA LEU A 77 -34.13 -59.23 -54.47
C LEU A 77 -34.87 -58.29 -53.49
N ILE A 78 -35.81 -58.81 -52.71
CA ILE A 78 -36.44 -58.04 -51.62
C ILE A 78 -35.41 -57.74 -50.52
N ALA A 79 -34.57 -58.71 -50.14
CA ALA A 79 -33.52 -58.52 -49.14
C ALA A 79 -32.46 -57.49 -49.56
N THR A 80 -31.97 -57.52 -50.81
CA THR A 80 -31.00 -56.52 -51.30
C THR A 80 -31.56 -55.11 -51.40
N LEU A 81 -32.88 -54.93 -51.56
CA LEU A 81 -33.51 -53.61 -51.55
C LEU A 81 -33.85 -53.13 -50.13
N THR A 82 -34.37 -54.01 -49.27
CA THR A 82 -34.86 -53.64 -47.93
C THR A 82 -33.76 -53.37 -46.92
N VAL A 83 -32.63 -54.09 -46.98
CA VAL A 83 -31.52 -53.89 -46.03
C VAL A 83 -30.90 -52.50 -46.15
N PRO A 84 -30.55 -51.98 -47.35
CA PRO A 84 -30.05 -50.60 -47.48
C PRO A 84 -31.05 -49.53 -47.04
N ILE A 85 -32.35 -49.71 -47.30
CA ILE A 85 -33.39 -48.78 -46.89
C ILE A 85 -33.55 -48.76 -45.37
N ALA A 86 -33.55 -49.93 -44.72
CA ALA A 86 -33.59 -50.03 -43.26
C ALA A 86 -32.36 -49.39 -42.59
N ILE A 87 -31.16 -49.60 -43.16
CA ILE A 87 -29.92 -48.95 -42.70
C ILE A 87 -30.01 -47.43 -42.88
N GLY A 88 -30.51 -46.94 -44.01
CA GLY A 88 -30.70 -45.51 -44.26
C GLY A 88 -31.65 -44.85 -43.25
N ILE A 89 -32.81 -45.47 -43.01
CA ILE A 89 -33.79 -44.99 -42.01
C ILE A 89 -33.19 -45.00 -40.61
N PHE A 90 -32.52 -46.09 -40.21
CA PHE A 90 -31.84 -46.20 -38.92
C PHE A 90 -30.75 -45.14 -38.74
N THR A 91 -29.98 -44.86 -39.79
CA THR A 91 -28.93 -43.82 -39.78
C THR A 91 -29.55 -42.43 -39.56
N VAL A 92 -30.61 -42.08 -40.28
CA VAL A 92 -31.32 -40.80 -40.09
C VAL A 92 -31.92 -40.67 -38.68
N LEU A 93 -32.56 -41.72 -38.16
CA LEU A 93 -33.12 -41.73 -36.80
C LEU A 93 -32.02 -41.56 -35.74
N ASN A 94 -30.89 -42.25 -35.89
CA ASN A 94 -29.74 -42.11 -34.99
C ASN A 94 -29.13 -40.70 -35.05
N SER A 95 -29.01 -40.10 -36.25
CA SER A 95 -28.58 -38.70 -36.39
C SER A 95 -29.55 -37.71 -35.73
N PHE A 96 -30.88 -37.94 -35.80
CA PHE A 96 -31.86 -37.13 -35.07
C PHE A 96 -31.74 -37.29 -33.55
N GLN A 97 -31.51 -38.51 -33.06
CA GLN A 97 -31.29 -38.77 -31.63
C GLN A 97 -30.00 -38.10 -31.13
N GLN A 98 -28.90 -38.18 -31.88
CA GLN A 98 -27.64 -37.49 -31.58
C GLN A 98 -27.81 -35.97 -31.59
N MET A 99 -28.55 -35.41 -32.56
CA MET A 99 -28.84 -33.97 -32.59
C MET A 99 -29.64 -33.53 -31.35
N ASN A 100 -30.62 -34.32 -30.90
CA ASN A 100 -31.39 -33.99 -29.69
C ASN A 100 -30.55 -34.13 -28.41
N GLN A 101 -29.68 -35.14 -28.30
CA GLN A 101 -28.73 -35.25 -27.19
C GLN A 101 -27.74 -34.09 -27.17
N SER A 102 -27.21 -33.69 -28.33
CA SER A 102 -26.32 -32.53 -28.48
C SER A 102 -27.00 -31.22 -28.07
N LYS A 103 -28.25 -30.98 -28.49
CA LYS A 103 -29.05 -29.82 -28.05
C LYS A 103 -29.26 -29.80 -26.53
N ASN A 104 -29.53 -30.95 -25.92
CA ASN A 104 -29.70 -31.05 -24.47
C ASN A 104 -28.38 -30.78 -23.73
N GLN A 105 -27.25 -31.34 -24.20
CA GLN A 105 -25.93 -31.07 -23.64
C GLN A 105 -25.54 -29.58 -23.78
N PHE A 106 -25.80 -28.97 -24.94
CA PHE A 106 -25.58 -27.55 -25.17
C PHE A 106 -26.40 -26.67 -24.21
N ASN A 107 -27.69 -26.97 -24.02
CA ASN A 107 -28.55 -26.25 -23.07
C ASN A 107 -28.07 -26.40 -21.61
N VAL A 108 -27.60 -27.60 -21.22
CA VAL A 108 -27.00 -27.83 -19.89
C VAL A 108 -25.71 -27.02 -19.73
N GLN A 109 -24.82 -27.02 -20.72
CA GLN A 109 -23.60 -26.20 -20.71
C GLN A 109 -23.92 -24.70 -20.65
N LEU A 110 -24.93 -24.23 -21.39
CA LEU A 110 -25.36 -22.83 -21.36
C LEU A 110 -25.86 -22.44 -19.96
N ARG A 111 -26.63 -23.32 -19.31
CA ARG A 111 -27.13 -23.10 -17.94
C ARG A 111 -25.98 -23.05 -16.92
N ILE A 112 -25.03 -23.99 -17.00
CA ILE A 112 -23.85 -24.01 -16.12
C ILE A 112 -23.00 -22.76 -16.34
N ALA A 113 -22.79 -22.33 -17.59
CA ALA A 113 -22.05 -21.11 -17.90
C ALA A 113 -22.76 -19.84 -17.39
N ALA A 114 -24.09 -19.78 -17.45
CA ALA A 114 -24.87 -18.68 -16.88
C ALA A 114 -24.82 -18.66 -15.34
N GLU A 115 -24.94 -19.82 -14.69
CA GLU A 115 -24.86 -19.97 -13.24
C GLU A 115 -23.46 -19.60 -12.70
N ASN A 116 -22.40 -20.04 -13.37
CA ASN A 116 -21.03 -19.67 -13.02
C ASN A 116 -20.81 -18.16 -13.18
N ARG A 117 -21.26 -17.53 -14.28
CA ARG A 117 -21.22 -16.07 -14.44
C ARG A 117 -21.98 -15.33 -13.34
N GLN A 118 -23.10 -15.85 -12.85
CA GLN A 118 -23.81 -15.25 -11.72
C GLN A 118 -23.03 -15.37 -10.41
N LYS A 119 -22.38 -16.52 -10.15
CA LYS A 119 -21.48 -16.70 -8.99
C LYS A 119 -20.29 -15.76 -9.06
N ASP A 120 -19.63 -15.64 -10.21
CA ASP A 120 -18.51 -14.73 -10.43
C ASP A 120 -18.92 -13.26 -10.22
N LEU A 121 -20.11 -12.86 -10.70
CA LEU A 121 -20.66 -11.53 -10.47
C LEU A 121 -20.99 -11.27 -8.99
N LEU A 122 -21.53 -12.26 -8.27
CA LEU A 122 -21.78 -12.16 -6.83
C LEU A 122 -20.48 -12.00 -6.06
N ILE A 123 -19.48 -12.85 -6.30
CA ILE A 123 -18.15 -12.78 -5.68
C ILE A 123 -17.48 -11.42 -5.98
N ALA A 124 -17.55 -10.95 -7.23
CA ALA A 124 -17.03 -9.64 -7.61
C ALA A 124 -17.78 -8.48 -6.91
N SER A 125 -19.09 -8.59 -6.71
CA SER A 125 -19.87 -7.58 -5.97
C SER A 125 -19.57 -7.57 -4.48
N GLU A 126 -19.35 -8.75 -3.88
CA GLU A 126 -19.01 -8.90 -2.46
C GLU A 126 -17.59 -8.40 -2.17
N ASN A 127 -16.63 -8.70 -3.05
CA ASN A 127 -15.27 -8.18 -2.95
C ASN A 127 -15.26 -6.65 -3.06
N ARG A 128 -15.95 -6.06 -4.06
CA ARG A 128 -16.10 -4.61 -4.16
C ARG A 128 -16.72 -3.98 -2.91
N ARG A 129 -17.67 -4.66 -2.27
CA ARG A 129 -18.27 -4.18 -1.01
C ARG A 129 -17.24 -4.20 0.13
N LYS A 130 -16.47 -5.28 0.29
CA LYS A 130 -15.38 -5.36 1.28
C LYS A 130 -14.32 -4.29 1.04
N ASP A 131 -13.93 -4.06 -0.21
CA ASP A 131 -12.98 -3.00 -0.58
C ASP A 131 -13.50 -1.59 -0.22
N LEU A 132 -14.80 -1.33 -0.44
CA LEU A 132 -15.46 -0.09 -0.05
C LEU A 132 -15.55 0.08 1.47
N ASP A 133 -15.87 -0.98 2.21
CA ASP A 133 -15.95 -0.97 3.68
C ASP A 133 -14.55 -0.72 4.29
N ILE A 134 -13.50 -1.37 3.76
CA ILE A 134 -12.09 -1.12 4.14
C ILE A 134 -11.68 0.33 3.82
N ALA A 135 -12.04 0.84 2.64
CA ALA A 135 -11.75 2.22 2.25
C ALA A 135 -12.47 3.24 3.16
N ALA A 136 -13.70 2.96 3.58
CA ALA A 136 -14.45 3.79 4.52
C ALA A 136 -13.83 3.75 5.93
N GLU A 137 -13.38 2.58 6.41
CA GLU A 137 -12.69 2.47 7.70
C GLU A 137 -11.34 3.21 7.70
N ASN A 138 -10.57 3.10 6.62
CA ASN A 138 -9.30 3.82 6.46
C ASN A 138 -9.53 5.34 6.45
N ARG A 139 -10.50 5.85 5.68
CA ARG A 139 -10.88 7.28 5.74
C ARG A 139 -11.26 7.74 7.15
N LYS A 140 -11.89 6.88 7.95
CA LYS A 140 -12.25 7.18 9.35
C LYS A 140 -11.01 7.20 10.28
N LYS A 141 -9.98 6.39 10.00
CA LYS A 141 -8.68 6.46 10.69
C LYS A 141 -7.93 7.72 10.31
N ASP A 142 -7.88 8.05 9.02
CA ASP A 142 -7.23 9.26 8.50
C ASP A 142 -7.85 10.53 9.10
N LEU A 143 -9.19 10.58 9.19
CA LEU A 143 -9.91 11.69 9.84
C LEU A 143 -9.49 11.89 11.30
N LYS A 144 -9.37 10.79 12.08
CA LYS A 144 -8.90 10.85 13.47
C LYS A 144 -7.45 11.29 13.58
N ILE A 145 -6.58 10.87 12.66
CA ILE A 145 -5.18 11.31 12.61
C ILE A 145 -5.12 12.82 12.33
N ALA A 146 -5.92 13.31 11.38
CA ALA A 146 -6.03 14.75 11.09
C ALA A 146 -6.55 15.55 12.29
N GLU A 147 -7.56 15.06 13.00
CA GLU A 147 -8.10 15.66 14.23
C GLU A 147 -7.03 15.78 15.33
N VAL A 148 -6.26 14.70 15.56
CA VAL A 148 -5.12 14.71 16.51
C VAL A 148 -4.04 15.69 16.07
N GLN A 149 -3.71 15.76 14.78
CA GLN A 149 -2.74 16.73 14.26
C GLN A 149 -3.20 18.19 14.46
N VAL A 150 -4.49 18.49 14.25
CA VAL A 150 -5.06 19.82 14.52
C VAL A 150 -4.97 20.16 16.01
N HIS A 151 -5.23 19.22 16.91
CA HIS A 151 -5.05 19.40 18.34
C HIS A 151 -3.59 19.70 18.72
N ILE A 152 -2.63 18.90 18.22
CA ILE A 152 -1.19 19.13 18.46
C ILE A 152 -0.75 20.50 17.93
N ALA A 153 -1.20 20.89 16.74
CA ALA A 153 -0.90 22.21 16.17
C ALA A 153 -1.48 23.37 17.01
N LYS A 154 -2.69 23.20 17.54
CA LYS A 154 -3.33 24.18 18.44
C LYS A 154 -2.56 24.31 19.75
N ASP A 155 -2.16 23.20 20.36
CA ASP A 155 -1.43 23.19 21.63
C ASP A 155 -0.02 23.77 21.49
N ASN A 156 0.68 23.45 20.39
CA ASN A 156 1.99 24.05 20.10
C ASN A 156 1.87 25.56 19.88
N ARG A 157 0.91 26.02 19.07
CA ARG A 157 0.64 27.46 18.90
C ARG A 157 0.32 28.15 20.23
N LEU A 158 -0.34 27.47 21.17
CA LEU A 158 -0.67 28.02 22.48
C LEU A 158 0.55 28.07 23.42
N LYS A 159 1.48 27.11 23.33
CA LYS A 159 2.80 27.17 23.98
C LYS A 159 3.64 28.32 23.42
N ASP A 160 3.69 28.47 22.10
CA ASP A 160 4.46 29.54 21.44
C ASP A 160 3.94 30.93 21.86
N LEU A 161 2.62 31.12 21.89
CA LEU A 161 1.99 32.34 22.39
C LEU A 161 2.31 32.60 23.87
N ARG A 162 2.37 31.56 24.72
CA ARG A 162 2.77 31.69 26.13
C ARG A 162 4.23 32.08 26.28
N ILE A 163 5.14 31.45 25.53
CA ILE A 163 6.57 31.78 25.52
C ILE A 163 6.78 33.23 25.04
N ALA A 164 6.09 33.64 23.97
CA ALA A 164 6.13 35.02 23.47
C ALA A 164 5.61 36.03 24.51
N ALA A 165 4.53 35.71 25.23
CA ALA A 165 4.01 36.55 26.31
C ALA A 165 4.96 36.65 27.51
N GLU A 166 5.59 35.53 27.91
CA GLU A 166 6.58 35.51 29.00
C GLU A 166 7.86 36.27 28.62
N ASN A 167 8.34 36.16 27.38
CA ASN A 167 9.47 36.94 26.88
C ASN A 167 9.14 38.44 26.84
N ARG A 168 7.98 38.83 26.26
CA ARG A 168 7.53 40.23 26.28
C ARG A 168 7.41 40.80 27.70
N LYS A 169 7.02 39.98 28.69
CA LYS A 169 6.99 40.37 30.11
C LYS A 169 8.41 40.59 30.68
N LYS A 170 9.39 39.77 30.31
CA LYS A 170 10.81 39.98 30.66
C LYS A 170 11.35 41.25 30.03
N ASP A 171 11.09 41.48 28.74
CA ASP A 171 11.55 42.67 28.02
C ASP A 171 10.99 43.96 28.63
N LEU A 172 9.69 43.97 28.98
CA LEU A 172 9.05 45.08 29.69
C LEU A 172 9.66 45.32 31.08
N ARG A 173 10.04 44.25 31.80
CA ARG A 173 10.72 44.37 33.09
C ARG A 173 12.12 44.95 32.93
N ILE A 174 12.91 44.49 31.96
CA ILE A 174 14.25 45.02 31.67
C ILE A 174 14.17 46.50 31.26
N ALA A 175 13.17 46.87 30.44
CA ALA A 175 12.93 48.25 30.05
C ALA A 175 12.54 49.15 31.25
N ALA A 176 11.79 48.62 32.22
CA ALA A 176 11.46 49.33 33.45
C ALA A 176 12.70 49.49 34.37
N GLU A 177 13.47 48.42 34.58
CA GLU A 177 14.71 48.44 35.37
C GLU A 177 15.77 49.38 34.77
N ASN A 178 15.82 49.51 33.43
CA ASN A 178 16.71 50.47 32.78
C ASN A 178 16.22 51.91 32.93
N ARG A 179 14.92 52.18 32.75
CA ARG A 179 14.35 53.52 33.04
C ARG A 179 14.58 53.96 34.49
N GLU A 180 14.55 53.05 35.45
CA GLU A 180 14.84 53.36 36.86
C GLU A 180 16.32 53.76 37.05
N LYS A 181 17.26 53.10 36.36
CA LYS A 181 18.68 53.48 36.36
C LYS A 181 18.89 54.84 35.70
N ASP A 182 18.24 55.09 34.56
CA ASP A 182 18.32 56.36 33.84
C ASP A 182 17.80 57.53 34.70
N LEU A 183 16.70 57.31 35.44
CA LEU A 183 16.17 58.28 36.41
C LEU A 183 17.16 58.55 37.55
N LYS A 184 17.77 57.51 38.14
CA LYS A 184 18.80 57.66 39.18
C LYS A 184 20.04 58.40 38.68
N ILE A 185 20.45 58.17 37.42
CA ILE A 185 21.54 58.91 36.78
C ILE A 185 21.15 60.40 36.61
N ALA A 186 19.93 60.68 36.17
CA ALA A 186 19.43 62.06 36.05
C ALA A 186 19.34 62.78 37.42
N GLU A 187 18.90 62.10 38.47
CA GLU A 187 18.90 62.64 39.85
C GLU A 187 20.32 62.98 40.33
N LEU A 188 21.30 62.08 40.10
CA LEU A 188 22.70 62.33 40.43
C LEU A 188 23.27 63.52 39.64
N GLN A 189 22.94 63.66 38.36
CA GLN A 189 23.35 64.80 37.54
C GLN A 189 22.74 66.12 38.05
N ILE A 190 21.48 66.12 38.47
CA ILE A 190 20.83 67.29 39.11
C ILE A 190 21.55 67.65 40.41
N HIS A 191 21.94 66.66 41.23
CA HIS A 191 22.66 66.92 42.47
C HIS A 191 24.05 67.51 42.23
N ILE A 192 24.82 66.93 41.30
CA ILE A 192 26.13 67.46 40.88
C ILE A 192 26.01 68.89 40.32
N ALA A 193 25.00 69.16 39.49
CA ALA A 193 24.76 70.50 38.95
C ALA A 193 24.41 71.52 40.03
N LYS A 194 23.64 71.11 41.06
CA LYS A 194 23.33 71.93 42.23
C LYS A 194 24.58 72.22 43.05
N ASP A 195 25.39 71.20 43.35
CA ASP A 195 26.59 71.32 44.19
C ASP A 195 27.66 72.16 43.49
N ASN A 196 27.83 72.01 42.16
CA ASN A 196 28.67 72.88 41.34
C ASN A 196 28.19 74.34 41.39
N ARG A 197 26.90 74.60 41.14
CA ARG A 197 26.33 75.96 41.24
C ARG A 197 26.51 76.56 42.64
N GLN A 198 26.48 75.74 43.68
CA GLN A 198 26.64 76.18 45.06
C GLN A 198 28.12 76.47 45.40
N ASN A 199 29.06 75.71 44.82
CA ASN A 199 30.49 76.04 44.82
C ASN A 199 30.77 77.33 44.03
N ASP A 200 30.17 77.54 42.86
CA ASP A 200 30.32 78.75 42.06
C ASP A 200 29.84 79.99 42.82
N ILE A 201 28.70 79.89 43.51
CA ILE A 201 28.18 80.95 44.40
C ILE A 201 29.15 81.21 45.57
N ARG A 202 29.74 80.17 46.16
CA ARG A 202 30.75 80.34 47.23
C ARG A 202 31.99 81.05 46.71
N ILE A 203 32.54 80.62 45.57
CA ILE A 203 33.72 81.22 44.94
C ILE A 203 33.43 82.69 44.57
N ALA A 204 32.27 82.97 43.96
CA ALA A 204 31.87 84.34 43.62
C ALA A 204 31.75 85.24 44.86
N ASN A 205 31.22 84.72 45.98
CA ASN A 205 31.13 85.45 47.25
C ASN A 205 32.51 85.63 47.92
N GLU A 206 33.40 84.64 47.87
CA GLU A 206 34.77 84.76 48.37
C GLU A 206 35.58 85.78 47.56
N THR A 207 35.50 85.74 46.23
CA THR A 207 36.11 86.74 45.34
C THR A 207 35.54 88.12 45.62
N ARG A 208 34.21 88.28 45.66
CA ARG A 208 33.56 89.55 46.02
C ARG A 208 33.96 90.05 47.41
N SER A 209 34.17 89.16 48.38
CA SER A 209 34.64 89.52 49.73
C SER A 209 36.10 90.01 49.71
N LYS A 210 36.97 89.35 48.93
CA LYS A 210 38.35 89.80 48.68
C LYS A 210 38.36 91.15 47.97
N ASP A 211 37.56 91.32 46.92
CA ASP A 211 37.43 92.58 46.18
C ASP A 211 36.90 93.71 47.06
N LEU A 212 35.92 93.45 47.93
CA LEU A 212 35.42 94.41 48.92
C LEU A 212 36.48 94.73 49.98
N HIS A 213 37.29 93.76 50.40
CA HIS A 213 38.39 93.99 51.34
C HIS A 213 39.49 94.85 50.70
N ILE A 214 39.91 94.53 49.48
CA ILE A 214 40.85 95.32 48.67
C ILE A 214 40.29 96.73 48.43
N ALA A 215 39.01 96.87 48.08
CA ALA A 215 38.38 98.17 47.89
C ALA A 215 38.27 98.98 49.20
N ALA A 216 38.06 98.33 50.34
CA ALA A 216 38.06 98.99 51.65
C ALA A 216 39.47 99.38 52.10
N GLU A 217 40.47 98.53 51.85
CA GLU A 217 41.88 98.80 52.12
C GLU A 217 42.42 99.92 51.23
N ASN A 218 42.07 99.91 49.94
CA ASN A 218 42.38 100.99 49.00
C ASN A 218 41.70 102.28 49.44
N ARG A 219 40.41 102.29 49.78
CA ARG A 219 39.78 103.50 50.36
C ARG A 219 40.44 103.98 51.66
N ARG A 220 40.96 103.07 52.48
CA ARG A 220 41.68 103.43 53.70
C ARG A 220 43.02 104.11 53.37
N LYS A 221 43.76 103.56 52.41
CA LYS A 221 44.96 104.17 51.83
C LYS A 221 44.64 105.50 51.14
N ASP A 222 43.54 105.60 50.40
CA ASP A 222 43.09 106.84 49.74
C ASP A 222 42.71 107.92 50.76
N ILE A 223 42.14 107.56 51.92
CA ILE A 223 41.84 108.50 53.01
C ILE A 223 43.13 108.95 53.71
N GLU A 224 44.09 108.05 53.91
CA GLU A 224 45.42 108.33 54.47
C GLU A 224 46.23 109.24 53.52
N ILE A 225 46.25 108.90 52.23
CA ILE A 225 46.81 109.69 51.13
C ILE A 225 46.07 111.03 50.97
N ALA A 226 44.75 111.12 51.15
CA ALA A 226 44.00 112.39 51.10
C ALA A 226 44.18 113.26 52.36
N ALA A 227 44.69 112.69 53.46
CA ALA A 227 45.16 113.45 54.63
C ALA A 227 46.61 113.92 54.45
N GLU A 228 47.45 113.12 53.79
CA GLU A 228 48.85 113.46 53.49
C GLU A 228 49.00 114.42 52.31
N ASN A 229 48.20 114.26 51.25
CA ASN A 229 48.14 115.16 50.09
C ASN A 229 47.65 116.54 50.51
N ARG A 230 46.69 116.68 51.43
CA ARG A 230 46.35 117.99 52.01
C ARG A 230 47.50 118.70 52.75
N ARG A 231 48.62 118.02 53.04
CA ARG A 231 49.89 118.63 53.48
C ARG A 231 50.90 118.87 52.35
N LYS A 232 50.79 118.15 51.22
CA LYS A 232 51.69 118.24 50.06
C LYS A 232 51.15 119.15 48.93
N ASP A 233 49.84 119.34 48.84
CA ASP A 233 49.15 120.16 47.82
C ASP A 233 49.44 121.67 47.94
N MET A 234 50.04 122.12 49.06
CA MET A 234 50.67 123.46 49.16
C MET A 234 52.02 123.59 48.42
N LYS A 235 52.59 122.48 47.92
CA LYS A 235 53.94 122.44 47.31
C LYS A 235 54.01 121.73 45.96
N ILE A 236 52.93 121.11 45.47
CA ILE A 236 52.93 120.35 44.19
C ILE A 236 51.92 120.96 43.21
N ALA A 237 52.08 122.26 42.95
CA ALA A 237 51.43 122.94 41.82
C ALA A 237 52.34 123.00 40.56
N GLU A 238 53.55 122.42 40.62
CA GLU A 238 54.62 122.63 39.63
C GLU A 238 55.09 121.34 38.90
N VAL A 239 54.52 120.17 39.21
CA VAL A 239 54.97 118.86 38.66
C VAL A 239 53.82 117.98 38.12
N GLN A 240 52.70 118.58 37.70
CA GLN A 240 51.49 117.84 37.24
C GLN A 240 51.40 117.61 35.72
N ILE A 241 52.52 117.36 35.04
CA ILE A 241 52.51 117.01 33.59
C ILE A 241 53.06 115.59 33.36
N ASP A 242 54.20 115.21 33.95
CA ASP A 242 54.88 113.95 33.62
C ASP A 242 54.16 112.69 34.14
N ILE A 243 53.50 112.77 35.30
CA ILE A 243 52.80 111.63 35.95
C ILE A 243 51.55 111.18 35.14
N ALA A 244 51.01 112.04 34.28
CA ALA A 244 49.83 111.71 33.47
C ALA A 244 50.17 110.78 32.29
N GLU A 245 51.39 110.82 31.76
CA GLU A 245 51.82 109.94 30.67
C GLU A 245 52.20 108.54 31.16
N GLU A 246 52.91 108.43 32.29
CA GLU A 246 53.30 107.14 32.87
C GLU A 246 52.09 106.28 33.25
N ASN A 247 51.04 106.89 33.82
CA ASN A 247 49.80 106.18 34.14
C ASN A 247 49.04 105.72 32.89
N ARG A 248 49.09 106.48 31.79
CA ARG A 248 48.54 106.07 30.49
C ARG A 248 49.31 104.89 29.89
N ALA A 249 50.63 104.91 29.98
CA ALA A 249 51.48 103.81 29.53
C ALA A 249 51.22 102.51 30.31
N ASN A 250 51.13 102.59 31.65
CA ASN A 250 50.84 101.43 32.49
C ASN A 250 49.43 100.86 32.27
N ALA A 251 48.41 101.69 32.05
CA ALA A 251 47.06 101.22 31.71
C ALA A 251 47.02 100.47 30.36
N VAL A 252 47.76 100.97 29.35
CA VAL A 252 47.90 100.29 28.04
C VAL A 252 48.67 98.98 28.18
N ARG A 253 49.73 98.93 29.01
CA ARG A 253 50.49 97.69 29.25
C ARG A 253 49.63 96.62 29.91
N LEU A 254 48.89 96.98 30.95
CA LEU A 254 48.00 96.05 31.67
C LEU A 254 46.88 95.52 30.76
N ALA A 255 46.26 96.38 29.94
CA ALA A 255 45.24 95.95 28.98
C ALA A 255 45.80 94.98 27.92
N ASN A 256 47.04 95.18 27.47
CA ASN A 256 47.71 94.27 26.55
C ASN A 256 48.10 92.94 27.21
N GLU A 257 48.55 92.95 28.48
CA GLU A 257 48.81 91.73 29.25
C GLU A 257 47.52 90.92 29.47
N THR A 258 46.42 91.56 29.89
CA THR A 258 45.11 90.89 30.03
C THR A 258 44.66 90.27 28.71
N ARG A 259 44.71 91.03 27.61
CA ARG A 259 44.34 90.53 26.26
C ARG A 259 45.25 89.40 25.78
N SER A 260 46.53 89.41 26.13
CA SER A 260 47.48 88.34 25.83
C SER A 260 47.14 87.06 26.59
N ASN A 261 46.81 87.18 27.88
CA ASN A 261 46.40 86.06 28.73
C ASN A 261 45.06 85.46 28.27
N ASP A 262 44.08 86.29 27.92
CA ASP A 262 42.79 85.84 27.36
C ASP A 262 42.98 85.09 26.03
N LEU A 263 43.87 85.56 25.16
CA LEU A 263 44.22 84.87 23.91
C LEU A 263 44.93 83.53 24.17
N LEU A 264 45.82 83.46 25.16
CA LEU A 264 46.45 82.21 25.59
C LEU A 264 45.41 81.21 26.10
N ILE A 265 44.54 81.60 27.04
CA ILE A 265 43.48 80.74 27.58
C ILE A 265 42.53 80.27 26.47
N ALA A 266 42.13 81.17 25.57
CA ALA A 266 41.27 80.83 24.43
C ALA A 266 41.98 79.93 23.39
N SER A 267 43.31 79.98 23.29
CA SER A 267 44.07 79.04 22.44
C SER A 267 44.21 77.67 23.09
N GLU A 268 44.41 77.62 24.41
CA GLU A 268 44.63 76.39 25.17
C GLU A 268 43.33 75.60 25.35
N ASN A 269 42.19 76.27 25.57
CA ASN A 269 40.88 75.63 25.59
C ASN A 269 40.52 75.02 24.23
N ARG A 270 40.73 75.77 23.12
CA ARG A 270 40.53 75.23 21.77
C ARG A 270 41.42 74.03 21.47
N ARG A 271 42.64 73.97 22.02
CA ARG A 271 43.52 72.80 21.91
C ARG A 271 42.94 71.59 22.63
N LYS A 272 42.50 71.76 23.88
CA LYS A 272 41.84 70.70 24.67
C LYS A 272 40.57 70.17 23.97
N ASP A 273 39.76 71.05 23.38
CA ASP A 273 38.56 70.66 22.63
C ASP A 273 38.91 69.82 21.37
N ILE A 274 39.98 70.20 20.66
CA ILE A 274 40.50 69.44 19.51
C ILE A 274 41.01 68.06 19.95
N ASP A 275 41.81 67.99 21.02
CA ASP A 275 42.36 66.74 21.55
C ASP A 275 41.23 65.76 21.97
N ILE A 276 40.19 66.26 22.65
CA ILE A 276 38.99 65.48 23.03
C ILE A 276 38.22 65.00 21.79
N ALA A 277 38.02 65.86 20.80
CA ALA A 277 37.33 65.49 19.56
C ALA A 277 38.10 64.42 18.76
N GLU A 278 39.44 64.48 18.76
CA GLU A 278 40.28 63.49 18.10
C GLU A 278 40.30 62.16 18.87
N GLU A 279 40.34 62.18 20.21
CA GLU A 279 40.22 60.97 21.03
C GLU A 279 38.88 60.25 20.80
N ASN A 280 37.78 61.01 20.72
CA ASN A 280 36.45 60.45 20.46
C ASN A 280 36.38 59.82 19.05
N ARG A 281 36.90 60.48 18.00
CA ARG A 281 37.01 59.85 16.67
C ARG A 281 37.80 58.54 16.69
N ARG A 282 38.88 58.45 17.47
CA ARG A 282 39.67 57.21 17.60
C ARG A 282 38.87 56.09 18.28
N LYS A 283 38.04 56.42 19.27
CA LYS A 283 37.11 55.46 19.92
C LYS A 283 36.06 54.98 18.92
N ASP A 284 35.43 55.91 18.19
CA ASP A 284 34.38 55.59 17.21
C ASP A 284 34.92 54.72 16.06
N LEU A 285 36.09 55.04 15.52
CA LEU A 285 36.77 54.21 14.50
C LEU A 285 37.05 52.79 15.01
N LYS A 286 37.49 52.66 16.27
CA LYS A 286 37.78 51.35 16.87
C LYS A 286 36.52 50.54 17.16
N ILE A 287 35.39 51.21 17.47
CA ILE A 287 34.08 50.57 17.57
C ILE A 287 33.63 50.08 16.19
N ALA A 288 33.77 50.89 15.14
CA ALA A 288 33.43 50.50 13.77
C ALA A 288 34.27 49.31 13.28
N GLU A 289 35.58 49.29 13.55
CA GLU A 289 36.48 48.18 13.24
C GLU A 289 36.04 46.87 13.92
N LEU A 290 35.69 46.93 15.21
CA LEU A 290 35.16 45.78 15.96
C LEU A 290 33.80 45.30 15.40
N GLN A 291 32.92 46.21 14.99
CA GLN A 291 31.64 45.87 14.36
C GLN A 291 31.83 45.15 13.02
N ILE A 292 32.75 45.63 12.18
CA ILE A 292 33.11 44.96 10.91
C ILE A 292 33.63 43.54 11.19
N LYS A 293 34.55 43.39 12.15
CA LYS A 293 35.10 42.08 12.51
C LYS A 293 34.03 41.10 13.00
N ILE A 294 33.10 41.55 13.85
CA ILE A 294 31.97 40.73 14.33
C ILE A 294 31.05 40.35 13.17
N ALA A 295 30.79 41.26 12.22
CA ALA A 295 29.98 40.96 11.04
C ALA A 295 30.61 39.90 10.14
N ASP A 296 31.92 39.97 9.91
CA ASP A 296 32.65 38.96 9.13
C ASP A 296 32.74 37.60 9.85
N GLU A 297 32.96 37.57 11.16
CA GLU A 297 32.94 36.33 11.95
C GLU A 297 31.55 35.67 11.92
N ASN A 298 30.47 36.45 12.04
CA ASN A 298 29.10 35.94 11.89
C ASN A 298 28.85 35.39 10.47
N ARG A 299 29.26 36.13 9.43
CA ARG A 299 29.13 35.69 8.04
C ARG A 299 29.89 34.38 7.76
N GLN A 300 31.08 34.21 8.33
CA GLN A 300 31.82 32.95 8.23
C GLN A 300 31.13 31.80 8.98
N ASN A 301 30.55 32.07 10.15
CA ASN A 301 29.76 31.09 10.89
C ASN A 301 28.52 30.65 10.10
N ASP A 302 27.78 31.57 9.49
CA ASP A 302 26.61 31.26 8.64
C ASP A 302 26.99 30.39 7.44
N ILE A 303 28.10 30.73 6.75
CA ILE A 303 28.63 29.92 5.65
C ILE A 303 29.01 28.51 6.14
N ARG A 304 29.65 28.39 7.30
CA ARG A 304 30.04 27.09 7.89
C ARG A 304 28.81 26.25 8.27
N ILE A 305 27.80 26.85 8.91
CA ILE A 305 26.55 26.17 9.27
C ILE A 305 25.80 25.72 8.01
N SER A 306 25.67 26.59 7.01
CA SER A 306 25.03 26.27 5.72
C SER A 306 25.73 25.09 5.01
N ASN A 307 27.06 25.08 4.95
CA ASN A 307 27.83 23.98 4.37
C ASN A 307 27.67 22.67 5.16
N GLN A 308 27.66 22.73 6.50
CA GLN A 308 27.45 21.55 7.34
C GLN A 308 26.04 20.96 7.15
N THR A 309 25.01 21.81 7.12
CA THR A 309 23.62 21.39 6.83
C THR A 309 23.54 20.70 5.48
N ARG A 310 24.11 21.31 4.42
CA ARG A 310 24.15 20.73 3.08
C ARG A 310 24.89 19.38 3.01
N GLN A 311 25.96 19.20 3.78
CA GLN A 311 26.64 17.90 3.89
C GLN A 311 25.78 16.85 4.59
N ASN A 312 25.11 17.22 5.69
CA ASN A 312 24.20 16.33 6.41
C ASN A 312 23.02 15.91 5.51
N ASP A 313 22.42 16.85 4.76
CA ASP A 313 21.34 16.57 3.81
C ASP A 313 21.77 15.59 2.70
N LEU A 314 22.99 15.76 2.17
CA LEU A 314 23.58 14.84 1.18
C LEU A 314 23.83 13.44 1.76
N LEU A 315 24.27 13.35 3.02
CA LEU A 315 24.43 12.07 3.71
C LEU A 315 23.09 11.36 3.87
N ILE A 316 22.08 12.04 4.43
CA ILE A 316 20.71 11.51 4.59
C ILE A 316 20.13 11.06 3.24
N ALA A 317 20.28 11.89 2.20
CA ALA A 317 19.82 11.54 0.85
C ALA A 317 20.57 10.36 0.22
N SER A 318 21.83 10.11 0.58
CA SER A 318 22.57 8.93 0.11
C SER A 318 22.19 7.66 0.88
N GLU A 319 21.96 7.76 2.19
CA GLU A 319 21.55 6.63 3.03
C GLU A 319 20.12 6.17 2.69
N ASN A 320 19.18 7.09 2.48
CA ASN A 320 17.83 6.77 2.04
C ASN A 320 17.83 6.05 0.68
N ARG A 321 18.56 6.58 -0.31
CA ARG A 321 18.72 5.91 -1.62
C ARG A 321 19.32 4.51 -1.50
N ARG A 322 20.23 4.27 -0.54
CA ARG A 322 20.77 2.93 -0.28
C ARG A 322 19.69 1.97 0.24
N LYS A 323 18.87 2.42 1.20
CA LYS A 323 17.76 1.64 1.76
C LYS A 323 16.69 1.33 0.71
N ASP A 324 16.36 2.29 -0.15
CA ASP A 324 15.39 2.09 -1.25
C ASP A 324 15.88 1.01 -2.24
N ILE A 325 17.17 1.01 -2.58
CA ILE A 325 17.80 -0.02 -3.43
C ILE A 325 17.77 -1.39 -2.74
N GLU A 326 18.10 -1.46 -1.45
CA GLU A 326 18.10 -2.69 -0.65
C GLU A 326 16.71 -3.34 -0.59
N ILE A 327 15.67 -2.54 -0.32
CA ILE A 327 14.26 -2.97 -0.32
C ILE A 327 13.84 -3.45 -1.73
N ALA A 328 14.23 -2.73 -2.78
CA ALA A 328 13.94 -3.11 -4.16
C ALA A 328 14.66 -4.39 -4.60
N GLU A 329 15.84 -4.71 -4.06
CA GLU A 329 16.50 -6.00 -4.26
C GLU A 329 15.86 -7.12 -3.46
N GLU A 330 15.48 -6.89 -2.20
CA GLU A 330 14.81 -7.90 -1.38
C GLU A 330 13.47 -8.32 -2.01
N ASN A 331 12.67 -7.35 -2.48
CA ASN A 331 11.41 -7.62 -3.17
C ASN A 331 11.64 -8.41 -4.46
N ARG A 332 12.61 -8.01 -5.31
CA ARG A 332 12.97 -8.78 -6.52
C ARG A 332 13.38 -10.23 -6.20
N ARG A 333 14.06 -10.48 -5.08
CA ARG A 333 14.41 -11.84 -4.61
C ARG A 333 13.19 -12.63 -4.13
N LYS A 334 12.22 -11.98 -3.48
CA LYS A 334 10.94 -12.60 -3.07
C LYS A 334 10.10 -12.96 -4.29
N ASP A 335 9.92 -12.03 -5.22
CA ASP A 335 9.17 -12.23 -6.47
C ASP A 335 9.76 -13.36 -7.31
N PHE A 336 11.09 -13.45 -7.42
CA PHE A 336 11.76 -14.54 -8.11
C PHE A 336 11.45 -15.91 -7.48
N LYS A 337 11.54 -16.02 -6.14
CA LYS A 337 11.21 -17.26 -5.43
C LYS A 337 9.76 -17.68 -5.61
N ILE A 338 8.82 -16.72 -5.54
CA ILE A 338 7.38 -16.98 -5.75
C ILE A 338 7.14 -17.45 -7.20
N ALA A 339 7.76 -16.79 -8.18
CA ALA A 339 7.66 -17.19 -9.58
C ALA A 339 8.25 -18.59 -9.85
N GLU A 340 9.35 -18.95 -9.19
CA GLU A 340 9.96 -20.27 -9.29
C GLU A 340 9.11 -21.36 -8.63
N GLU A 341 8.55 -21.10 -7.44
CA GLU A 341 7.65 -22.02 -6.75
C GLU A 341 6.36 -22.25 -7.56
N ASN A 342 5.77 -21.19 -8.11
CA ASN A 342 4.59 -21.30 -8.98
C ASN A 342 4.91 -22.12 -10.24
N ARG A 343 6.03 -21.86 -10.93
CA ARG A 343 6.48 -22.68 -12.07
C ARG A 343 6.69 -24.15 -11.70
N ARG A 344 7.07 -24.47 -10.45
CA ARG A 344 7.18 -25.86 -9.98
C ARG A 344 5.79 -26.48 -9.80
N LYS A 345 4.88 -25.79 -9.11
CA LYS A 345 3.48 -26.22 -8.93
C LYS A 345 2.76 -26.43 -10.27
N ASP A 346 2.96 -25.51 -11.23
CA ASP A 346 2.36 -25.61 -12.56
C ASP A 346 2.85 -26.87 -13.30
N ARG A 347 4.15 -27.20 -13.21
CA ARG A 347 4.69 -28.45 -13.76
C ARG A 347 4.11 -29.69 -13.06
N GLU A 348 4.04 -29.68 -11.73
CA GLU A 348 3.44 -30.77 -10.94
C GLU A 348 1.96 -30.99 -11.32
N VAL A 349 1.20 -29.92 -11.51
CA VAL A 349 -0.22 -29.96 -11.95
C VAL A 349 -0.36 -30.48 -13.37
N VAL A 350 0.46 -30.01 -14.33
CA VAL A 350 0.43 -30.49 -15.71
C VAL A 350 0.81 -31.98 -15.79
N GLU A 351 1.82 -32.42 -15.05
CA GLU A 351 2.17 -33.84 -14.96
C GLU A 351 1.04 -34.68 -14.36
N ASP A 352 0.38 -34.21 -13.30
CA ASP A 352 -0.73 -34.96 -12.71
C ASP A 352 -1.96 -34.99 -13.62
N GLN A 353 -2.24 -33.90 -14.36
CA GLN A 353 -3.28 -33.86 -15.40
C GLN A 353 -2.99 -34.83 -16.55
N GLN A 354 -1.76 -34.89 -17.05
CA GLN A 354 -1.35 -35.88 -18.06
C GLN A 354 -1.57 -37.31 -17.54
N LYS A 355 -1.07 -37.62 -16.34
CA LYS A 355 -1.29 -38.92 -15.67
C LYS A 355 -2.77 -39.20 -15.41
N HIS A 356 -3.62 -38.19 -15.28
CA HIS A 356 -5.06 -38.36 -15.13
C HIS A 356 -5.73 -38.69 -16.46
N SER A 357 -5.36 -38.00 -17.54
CA SER A 357 -5.84 -38.27 -18.90
C SER A 357 -5.52 -39.71 -19.31
N VAL A 358 -4.29 -40.19 -19.07
CA VAL A 358 -3.89 -41.58 -19.36
C VAL A 358 -4.71 -42.59 -18.56
N ALA A 359 -5.00 -42.31 -17.28
CA ALA A 359 -5.87 -43.17 -16.47
C ALA A 359 -7.29 -43.23 -17.08
N THR A 360 -7.86 -42.08 -17.41
CA THR A 360 -9.23 -41.96 -17.94
C THR A 360 -9.37 -42.61 -19.30
N GLU A 361 -8.44 -42.39 -20.23
CA GLU A 361 -8.41 -43.05 -21.54
C GLU A 361 -8.31 -44.57 -21.39
N TYR A 362 -7.47 -45.06 -20.47
CA TYR A 362 -7.39 -46.48 -20.19
C TYR A 362 -8.69 -47.03 -19.58
N TYR A 363 -9.32 -46.35 -18.62
CA TYR A 363 -10.60 -46.79 -18.06
C TYR A 363 -11.70 -46.83 -19.13
N THR A 364 -11.73 -45.87 -20.06
CA THR A 364 -12.64 -45.91 -21.21
C THR A 364 -12.36 -47.13 -22.10
N PHE A 365 -11.10 -47.38 -22.44
CA PHE A 365 -10.70 -48.60 -23.17
C PHE A 365 -11.12 -49.88 -22.44
N LEU A 366 -10.94 -49.95 -21.13
CA LEU A 366 -11.31 -51.11 -20.31
C LEU A 366 -12.83 -51.32 -20.29
N SER A 367 -13.60 -50.24 -20.13
CA SER A 367 -15.07 -50.28 -20.19
C SER A 367 -15.56 -50.74 -21.56
N GLU A 368 -15.00 -50.22 -22.65
CA GLU A 368 -15.34 -50.68 -24.00
C GLU A 368 -14.99 -52.15 -24.23
N LEU A 369 -13.81 -52.59 -23.77
CA LEU A 369 -13.36 -53.97 -23.89
C LEU A 369 -14.29 -54.93 -23.12
N LEU A 370 -14.67 -54.57 -21.89
CA LEU A 370 -15.61 -55.35 -21.07
C LEU A 370 -17.02 -55.39 -21.69
N LEU A 371 -17.51 -54.27 -22.23
CA LEU A 371 -18.85 -54.19 -22.82
C LEU A 371 -18.95 -54.90 -24.18
N LYS A 372 -17.92 -54.82 -25.03
CA LYS A 372 -17.93 -55.40 -26.38
C LYS A 372 -17.48 -56.86 -26.40
N GLU A 373 -16.43 -57.18 -25.63
CA GLU A 373 -15.74 -58.48 -25.70
C GLU A 373 -15.70 -59.23 -24.37
N GLY A 374 -16.32 -58.73 -23.29
CA GLY A 374 -16.24 -59.34 -21.95
C GLY A 374 -16.66 -60.82 -21.88
N VAL A 375 -17.65 -61.24 -22.67
CA VAL A 375 -18.07 -62.65 -22.79
C VAL A 375 -17.04 -63.50 -23.59
N ARG A 376 -16.30 -62.86 -24.50
CA ARG A 376 -15.35 -63.49 -25.41
C ARG A 376 -13.92 -63.56 -24.87
N LEU A 377 -13.54 -62.67 -23.95
CA LEU A 377 -12.23 -62.69 -23.28
C LEU A 377 -11.96 -64.01 -22.53
N ASN A 378 -13.02 -64.69 -22.07
CA ASN A 378 -12.92 -66.00 -21.42
C ASN A 378 -12.73 -67.16 -22.41
N ASN A 379 -12.95 -66.97 -23.71
CA ASN A 379 -12.71 -67.98 -24.73
C ASN A 379 -11.25 -67.88 -25.22
N THR A 380 -10.54 -69.02 -25.20
CA THR A 380 -9.14 -69.13 -25.61
C THR A 380 -8.86 -68.71 -27.05
N ASN A 381 -9.88 -68.69 -27.91
CA ASN A 381 -9.75 -68.30 -29.32
C ASN A 381 -9.56 -66.78 -29.57
N HIS A 382 -9.60 -65.93 -28.53
CA HIS A 382 -9.46 -64.47 -28.65
C HIS A 382 -8.11 -63.92 -28.13
N GLU A 383 -7.02 -64.64 -28.40
CA GLU A 383 -5.65 -64.29 -28.00
C GLU A 383 -5.24 -62.84 -28.38
N ALA A 384 -5.60 -62.37 -29.58
CA ALA A 384 -5.29 -61.01 -30.03
C ALA A 384 -5.92 -59.92 -29.12
N ALA A 385 -7.13 -60.14 -28.61
CA ALA A 385 -7.78 -59.19 -27.71
C ALA A 385 -7.10 -59.17 -26.33
N ARG A 386 -6.73 -60.35 -25.80
CA ARG A 386 -5.94 -60.47 -24.57
C ARG A 386 -4.56 -59.81 -24.69
N PHE A 387 -3.89 -59.97 -25.83
CA PHE A 387 -2.60 -59.32 -26.10
C PHE A 387 -2.70 -57.79 -26.12
N VAL A 388 -3.68 -57.23 -26.85
CA VAL A 388 -3.89 -55.77 -26.90
C VAL A 388 -4.27 -55.21 -25.52
N ALA A 389 -5.13 -55.93 -24.79
CA ALA A 389 -5.49 -55.57 -23.42
C ALA A 389 -4.25 -55.56 -22.51
N ARG A 390 -3.45 -56.62 -22.51
CA ARG A 390 -2.20 -56.71 -21.74
C ARG A 390 -1.23 -55.60 -22.10
N PHE A 391 -0.97 -55.36 -23.39
CA PHE A 391 -0.06 -54.33 -23.87
C PHE A 391 -0.48 -52.92 -23.40
N LYS A 392 -1.75 -52.53 -23.60
CA LYS A 392 -2.28 -51.24 -23.11
C LYS A 392 -2.24 -51.14 -21.58
N THR A 393 -2.47 -52.25 -20.87
CA THR A 393 -2.41 -52.30 -19.40
C THR A 393 -1.00 -52.02 -18.88
N LEU A 394 0.02 -52.69 -19.45
CA LEU A 394 1.42 -52.50 -19.08
C LEU A 394 1.90 -51.06 -19.39
N ILE A 395 1.42 -50.46 -20.48
CA ILE A 395 1.70 -49.05 -20.79
C ILE A 395 1.08 -48.12 -19.74
N ALA A 396 -0.20 -48.32 -19.39
CA ALA A 396 -0.86 -47.52 -18.37
C ALA A 396 -0.14 -47.63 -17.02
N PHE A 397 0.18 -48.84 -16.55
CA PHE A 397 0.92 -49.02 -15.29
C PHE A 397 2.27 -48.31 -15.24
N ARG A 398 3.00 -48.20 -16.37
CA ARG A 398 4.28 -47.48 -16.42
C ARG A 398 4.14 -45.96 -16.34
N GLN A 399 3.00 -45.40 -16.75
CA GLN A 399 2.78 -43.95 -16.80
C GLN A 399 2.06 -43.40 -15.57
N LEU A 400 1.34 -44.23 -14.82
CA LEU A 400 0.53 -43.80 -13.67
C LEU A 400 1.33 -43.63 -12.38
N ASN A 401 0.92 -42.64 -11.57
CA ASN A 401 1.40 -42.48 -10.21
C ASN A 401 0.91 -43.63 -9.29
N PRO A 402 1.60 -43.94 -8.18
CA PRO A 402 1.27 -45.08 -7.32
C PRO A 402 -0.20 -45.17 -6.90
N LYS A 403 -0.81 -44.05 -6.49
CA LYS A 403 -2.24 -43.97 -6.12
C LYS A 403 -3.17 -44.39 -7.26
N ARG A 404 -2.87 -43.99 -8.51
CA ARG A 404 -3.64 -44.39 -9.70
C ARG A 404 -3.34 -45.81 -10.13
N LYS A 405 -2.11 -46.32 -9.96
CA LYS A 405 -1.78 -47.74 -10.15
C LYS A 405 -2.61 -48.63 -9.21
N THR A 406 -2.77 -48.26 -7.94
CA THR A 406 -3.63 -49.01 -6.99
C THR A 406 -5.08 -49.06 -7.43
N LEU A 407 -5.67 -47.92 -7.82
CA LEU A 407 -7.04 -47.87 -8.33
C LEU A 407 -7.20 -48.74 -9.59
N LEU A 408 -6.24 -48.66 -10.51
CA LEU A 408 -6.22 -49.42 -11.74
C LEU A 408 -6.17 -50.93 -11.48
N PHE A 409 -5.24 -51.36 -10.62
CA PHE A 409 -5.08 -52.76 -10.22
C PHE A 409 -6.36 -53.29 -9.56
N LYS A 410 -6.95 -52.52 -8.65
CA LYS A 410 -8.21 -52.87 -8.00
C LYS A 410 -9.34 -53.04 -9.03
N SER A 411 -9.50 -52.12 -9.98
CA SER A 411 -10.51 -52.25 -11.05
C SER A 411 -10.29 -53.49 -11.93
N LEU A 412 -9.04 -53.85 -12.24
CA LEU A 412 -8.71 -55.05 -13.00
C LEU A 412 -8.98 -56.34 -12.22
N TYR A 413 -8.77 -56.31 -10.90
CA TYR A 413 -9.06 -57.43 -10.02
C TYR A 413 -10.58 -57.62 -9.82
N GLU A 414 -11.31 -56.56 -9.51
CA GLU A 414 -12.78 -56.55 -9.36
C GLU A 414 -13.48 -56.94 -10.68
N GLY A 415 -12.96 -56.47 -11.82
CA GLY A 415 -13.39 -56.88 -13.16
C GLY A 415 -13.00 -58.32 -13.54
N LYS A 416 -12.35 -59.08 -12.65
CA LYS A 416 -11.87 -60.46 -12.87
C LYS A 416 -10.85 -60.63 -14.01
N LEU A 417 -10.22 -59.54 -14.45
CA LEU A 417 -9.25 -59.53 -15.55
C LEU A 417 -7.82 -59.86 -15.08
N ALA A 418 -7.48 -59.47 -13.86
CA ALA A 418 -6.18 -59.72 -13.20
C ALA A 418 -6.27 -60.76 -12.07
N GLY A 419 -7.30 -61.62 -12.09
CA GLY A 419 -7.50 -62.71 -11.13
C GLY A 419 -7.44 -64.07 -11.82
N ARG A 420 -7.00 -65.11 -11.09
CA ARG A 420 -6.94 -66.47 -11.62
C ARG A 420 -8.29 -67.17 -11.38
N LEU A 421 -9.19 -67.11 -12.37
CA LEU A 421 -10.31 -68.03 -12.47
C LEU A 421 -9.91 -69.16 -13.41
N ASP A 422 -10.11 -70.41 -12.96
CA ASP A 422 -9.90 -71.65 -13.72
C ASP A 422 -8.50 -71.84 -14.36
N GLY A 423 -7.50 -71.13 -13.85
CA GLY A 423 -6.07 -71.34 -14.14
C GLY A 423 -5.44 -70.33 -15.11
N ASP A 424 -6.25 -69.69 -15.96
CA ASP A 424 -5.82 -68.88 -17.10
C ASP A 424 -6.10 -67.38 -16.87
N MET A 425 -5.08 -66.54 -16.95
CA MET A 425 -5.16 -65.12 -16.56
C MET A 425 -5.44 -64.24 -17.78
N VAL A 426 -6.58 -63.54 -17.81
CA VAL A 426 -7.00 -62.73 -18.98
C VAL A 426 -5.99 -61.62 -19.28
N ILE A 427 -5.44 -60.98 -18.24
CA ILE A 427 -4.37 -59.99 -18.34
C ILE A 427 -3.22 -60.37 -17.40
N ASP A 428 -2.16 -60.94 -17.97
CA ASP A 428 -0.92 -61.26 -17.24
C ASP A 428 -0.11 -59.99 -16.89
N LEU A 429 -0.11 -59.66 -15.60
CA LEU A 429 0.60 -58.52 -14.99
C LEU A 429 2.01 -58.87 -14.46
N SER A 430 2.55 -60.07 -14.73
CA SER A 430 3.88 -60.49 -14.25
C SER A 430 5.03 -59.54 -14.63
N SER A 431 4.89 -58.79 -15.72
CA SER A 431 5.85 -57.81 -16.23
C SER A 431 5.44 -56.34 -15.97
N ALA A 432 4.40 -56.11 -15.15
CA ALA A 432 3.95 -54.78 -14.76
C ALA A 432 4.84 -54.19 -13.65
N ASP A 433 5.11 -52.88 -13.74
CA ASP A 433 5.71 -52.15 -12.62
C ASP A 433 4.65 -51.86 -11.56
N LEU A 434 4.51 -52.79 -10.61
CA LEU A 434 3.59 -52.71 -9.48
C LEU A 434 4.19 -51.94 -8.28
N THR A 435 5.33 -51.28 -8.42
CA THR A 435 5.93 -50.51 -7.31
C THR A 435 5.03 -49.37 -6.85
N GLY A 436 4.96 -49.21 -5.52
CA GLY A 436 4.11 -48.22 -4.86
C GLY A 436 2.61 -48.56 -4.84
N ILE A 437 2.18 -49.69 -5.40
CA ILE A 437 0.80 -50.16 -5.23
C ILE A 437 0.62 -50.58 -3.78
N ASP A 438 -0.32 -49.92 -3.11
CA ASP A 438 -0.81 -50.37 -1.81
C ASP A 438 -1.77 -51.56 -2.02
N PHE A 439 -1.30 -52.75 -1.65
CA PHE A 439 -2.07 -53.99 -1.67
C PHE A 439 -2.81 -54.24 -0.35
N ALA A 440 -2.62 -53.40 0.68
CA ALA A 440 -3.45 -53.46 1.86
C ALA A 440 -4.88 -53.08 1.45
N SER A 441 -5.78 -54.07 1.47
CA SER A 441 -7.21 -53.77 1.40
C SER A 441 -7.51 -52.76 2.51
N PRO A 442 -8.19 -51.63 2.23
CA PRO A 442 -8.54 -50.66 3.24
C PRO A 442 -9.60 -51.30 4.16
N ARG A 443 -9.13 -52.03 5.17
CA ARG A 443 -9.89 -52.24 6.40
C ARG A 443 -10.19 -50.84 6.93
N ASP A 444 -11.46 -50.57 7.24
CA ASP A 444 -11.99 -49.25 7.50
C ASP A 444 -11.34 -48.56 8.71
N HIS A 445 -10.15 -48.00 8.50
CA HIS A 445 -9.55 -47.02 9.39
C HIS A 445 -10.16 -45.65 9.07
N ILE A 446 -11.47 -45.55 9.33
CA ILE A 446 -12.12 -44.30 9.69
C ILE A 446 -11.51 -43.90 11.05
N VAL A 447 -10.34 -43.26 10.99
CA VAL A 447 -9.72 -42.65 12.16
C VAL A 447 -10.58 -41.44 12.52
N LEU A 448 -11.55 -41.66 13.42
CA LEU A 448 -12.23 -40.61 14.16
C LEU A 448 -11.20 -39.90 15.03
N THR A 449 -10.50 -38.91 14.49
CA THR A 449 -9.72 -37.97 15.28
C THR A 449 -10.69 -37.15 16.15
N PRO A 450 -10.57 -37.20 17.50
CA PRO A 450 -11.36 -36.30 18.34
C PRO A 450 -10.89 -34.85 18.09
N PRO A 451 -11.80 -33.87 18.11
CA PRO A 451 -11.44 -32.47 17.89
C PRO A 451 -10.64 -31.93 19.08
N SER A 452 -9.33 -31.79 18.91
CA SER A 452 -8.48 -31.05 19.84
C SER A 452 -8.80 -29.55 19.75
N PHE A 453 -9.49 -29.03 20.76
CA PHE A 453 -9.63 -27.59 20.98
C PHE A 453 -8.35 -27.03 21.60
N HIS A 454 -7.67 -26.14 20.89
CA HIS A 454 -6.87 -25.04 21.43
C HIS A 454 -6.97 -23.84 20.49
#